data_AF-A0A4Y7RK31-F1
#
_entry.id   AF-A0A4Y7RK31-F1
#
_cell.length_a   1.000
_cell.length_b   1.000
_cell.length_c   1.000
_cell.angle_alpha   90.00
_cell.angle_beta   90.00
_cell.angle_gamma   90.00
#
_symmetry.space_group_name_H-M   'P 1'
#
loop_
_entity.id
_entity.type
_entity.pdbx_description
1 polymer ?
#
loop_
_entity_poly.entity_id
_entity_poly.type
_entity_poly.pdbx_seq_one_letter_code
_entity_poly.pdbx_strand_id
1 'polypeptide(L)'
;MWQLAGLFPALELDSLRELLTVVFLGVLAECLAVPFPHGQLSGGFALILSSFLIYGPAAAVWVNGLAALIGQGIANRGNPVRTVLFNAGQYTLAAAAACLLFQLSGGVQGLVGITNIFPLLIFTAAYVTVNHLLVYLYLLPRRHSSTGRLNWSDAIRWDGLTYLFTVPQGILIAMIYKYTGLTGTLTLFFGVLALQFFLRFYVRLQVTNRELTTFYQVARFLEDKPSPVKLMEMVLRNTKKAVPFHNGVAYLRQEEEEACLPAAATGPYAKQLLATTVFVGEGIIGQSLENRKPDIVFDTRNDPRARHEEGLCQVMRSLLIIPLFSGRDALGVIVLGEKRPLAFDEKHLHIMTVLAGQASIALENSVLRQRLDQAVSRDTLTGLLSFNSFSSMASEICESSRESGFTVGLIILDIDRFKAFDRHYGREAGEMALEELALLIVSSIRTDDITARYGGDEFALLLPGAGGRRLHEIAEILWRKAREHTFLRDEGRSARLTVSVGLAEFPQDAGDAAGLFRAAQRALDKAKAAGGDCVESAAVLIG
;
A
#
# COMPACT_ATOMS: atom_id res chain seq x y z
N MET A 1 -19.31 35.27 -25.54
CA MET A 1 -20.70 35.65 -25.87
C MET A 1 -20.78 36.95 -26.67
N TRP A 2 -20.30 38.10 -26.16
CA TRP A 2 -20.37 39.38 -26.91
C TRP A 2 -19.62 39.37 -28.26
N GLN A 3 -18.41 38.80 -28.30
CA GLN A 3 -17.63 38.60 -29.54
C GLN A 3 -18.32 37.65 -30.54
N LEU A 4 -18.94 36.57 -30.06
CA LEU A 4 -19.69 35.63 -30.91
C LEU A 4 -20.90 36.33 -31.55
N ALA A 5 -21.66 37.10 -30.76
CA ALA A 5 -22.81 37.85 -31.24
C ALA A 5 -22.43 38.90 -32.30
N GLY A 6 -21.29 39.58 -32.15
CA GLY A 6 -20.80 40.56 -33.13
C GLY A 6 -20.36 39.96 -34.46
N LEU A 7 -19.92 38.68 -34.47
CA LEU A 7 -19.49 37.97 -35.68
C LEU A 7 -20.62 37.18 -36.36
N PHE A 8 -21.78 37.04 -35.71
CA PHE A 8 -22.93 36.32 -36.26
C PHE A 8 -23.42 36.86 -37.62
N PRO A 9 -23.50 38.19 -37.86
CA PRO A 9 -23.92 38.72 -39.15
C PRO A 9 -22.93 38.44 -40.29
N ALA A 10 -21.68 38.09 -39.97
CA ALA A 10 -20.63 37.77 -40.93
C ALA A 10 -20.56 36.26 -41.26
N LEU A 11 -21.50 35.46 -40.76
CA LEU A 11 -21.58 34.03 -41.04
C LEU A 11 -22.35 33.79 -42.35
N GLU A 12 -21.76 33.06 -43.29
CA GLU A 12 -22.46 32.64 -44.51
C GLU A 12 -23.50 31.57 -44.17
N LEU A 13 -24.77 31.98 -44.04
CA LEU A 13 -25.88 31.09 -43.68
C LEU A 13 -26.19 30.06 -44.77
N ASP A 14 -25.76 30.28 -46.01
CA ASP A 14 -25.89 29.32 -47.11
C ASP A 14 -25.07 28.04 -46.85
N SER A 15 -23.97 28.15 -46.08
CA SER A 15 -23.11 27.03 -45.68
C SER A 15 -23.47 26.45 -44.30
N LEU A 16 -24.64 26.79 -43.73
CA LEU A 16 -25.02 26.40 -42.37
C LEU A 16 -24.97 24.88 -42.14
N ARG A 17 -25.39 24.06 -43.12
CA ARG A 17 -25.33 22.59 -43.01
C ARG A 17 -23.90 22.08 -42.89
N GLU A 18 -22.97 22.68 -43.65
CA GLU A 18 -21.56 22.31 -43.61
C GLU A 18 -20.95 22.76 -42.28
N LEU A 19 -21.22 23.98 -41.83
CA LEU A 19 -20.75 24.50 -40.54
C LEU A 19 -21.24 23.66 -39.36
N LEU A 20 -22.51 23.23 -39.34
CA LEU A 20 -23.03 22.31 -38.31
C LEU A 20 -22.31 20.96 -38.34
N THR A 21 -22.00 20.45 -39.54
CA THR A 21 -21.22 19.21 -39.69
C THR A 21 -19.81 19.39 -39.11
N VAL A 22 -19.15 20.51 -39.39
CA VAL A 22 -17.83 20.82 -38.85
C VAL A 22 -17.86 21.01 -37.32
N VAL A 23 -18.91 21.65 -36.78
CA VAL A 23 -19.15 21.73 -35.32
C VAL A 23 -19.25 20.33 -34.72
N PHE A 24 -20.03 19.44 -35.34
CA PHE A 24 -20.18 18.06 -34.86
C PHE A 24 -18.84 17.30 -34.84
N LEU A 25 -18.04 17.44 -35.91
CA LEU A 25 -16.67 16.89 -35.94
C LEU A 25 -15.78 17.49 -34.85
N GLY A 26 -15.92 18.79 -34.58
CA GLY A 26 -15.22 19.46 -33.48
C GLY A 26 -15.60 18.91 -32.12
N VAL A 27 -16.90 18.68 -31.88
CA VAL A 27 -17.40 18.02 -30.67
C VAL A 27 -16.77 16.64 -30.51
N LEU A 28 -16.72 15.84 -31.58
CA LEU A 28 -16.07 14.52 -31.56
C LEU A 28 -14.57 14.61 -31.26
N ALA A 29 -13.86 15.57 -31.87
CA ALA A 29 -12.44 15.80 -31.63
C ALA A 29 -12.15 16.17 -30.17
N GLU A 30 -12.95 17.05 -29.57
CA GLU A 30 -12.84 17.42 -28.16
C GLU A 30 -13.19 16.23 -27.24
N CYS A 31 -14.22 15.46 -27.57
CA CYS A 31 -14.59 14.24 -26.85
C CYS A 31 -13.45 13.21 -26.86
N LEU A 32 -12.75 13.05 -27.99
CA LEU A 32 -11.67 12.10 -28.22
C LEU A 32 -10.27 12.60 -27.85
N ALA A 33 -10.12 13.84 -27.38
CA ALA A 33 -8.84 14.42 -27.02
C ALA A 33 -8.01 13.49 -26.12
N VAL A 34 -6.77 13.22 -26.51
CA VAL A 34 -5.85 12.30 -25.85
C VAL A 34 -5.21 12.99 -24.66
N PRO A 35 -5.42 12.51 -23.42
CA PRO A 35 -4.82 13.11 -22.25
C PRO A 35 -3.33 12.75 -22.13
N PHE A 36 -2.49 13.77 -21.94
CA PHE A 36 -1.07 13.64 -21.58
C PHE A 36 -0.83 14.24 -20.18
N PRO A 37 0.30 13.94 -19.50
CA PRO A 37 0.57 14.41 -18.14
C PRO A 37 0.49 15.93 -17.93
N HIS A 38 0.77 16.73 -18.97
CA HIS A 38 0.81 18.19 -18.91
C HIS A 38 0.06 18.88 -20.07
N GLY A 39 -0.88 18.18 -20.73
CA GLY A 39 -1.61 18.72 -21.87
C GLY A 39 -2.60 17.74 -22.48
N GLN A 40 -3.26 18.11 -23.58
CA GLN A 40 -4.12 17.20 -24.35
C GLN A 40 -3.85 17.38 -25.84
N LEU A 41 -3.75 16.26 -26.56
CA LEU A 41 -3.73 16.27 -28.02
C LEU A 41 -5.17 16.23 -28.51
N SER A 42 -5.67 17.38 -28.98
CA SER A 42 -7.00 17.51 -29.62
C SER A 42 -6.85 17.81 -31.11
N GLY A 43 -7.78 17.29 -31.91
CA GLY A 43 -7.91 17.62 -33.33
C GLY A 43 -8.55 18.98 -33.57
N GLY A 44 -9.00 19.65 -32.49
CA GLY A 44 -9.71 20.92 -32.54
C GLY A 44 -8.94 22.01 -33.30
N PHE A 45 -7.62 22.11 -33.12
CA PHE A 45 -6.83 23.12 -33.85
C PHE A 45 -6.81 22.91 -35.37
N ALA A 46 -6.77 21.66 -35.84
CA ALA A 46 -6.85 21.37 -37.27
C ALA A 46 -8.19 21.84 -37.86
N LEU A 47 -9.29 21.71 -37.11
CA LEU A 47 -10.61 22.22 -37.50
C LEU A 47 -10.70 23.74 -37.43
N ILE A 48 -10.07 24.38 -36.45
CA ILE A 48 -10.02 25.85 -36.35
C ILE A 48 -9.35 26.41 -37.60
N LEU A 49 -8.17 25.88 -37.93
CA LEU A 49 -7.38 26.35 -39.06
C LEU A 49 -8.08 26.06 -40.40
N SER A 50 -8.66 24.88 -40.57
CA SER A 50 -9.38 24.55 -41.80
C SER A 50 -10.68 25.35 -41.95
N SER A 51 -11.45 25.54 -40.87
CA SER A 51 -12.66 26.37 -40.90
C SER A 51 -12.36 27.82 -41.23
N PHE A 52 -11.25 28.34 -40.71
CA PHE A 52 -10.77 29.67 -41.05
C PHE A 52 -10.42 29.80 -42.54
N LEU A 53 -9.67 28.83 -43.07
CA LEU A 53 -9.25 28.84 -44.47
C LEU A 53 -10.40 28.66 -45.46
N ILE A 54 -11.40 27.85 -45.09
CA ILE A 54 -12.54 27.51 -45.94
C ILE A 54 -13.67 28.54 -45.84
N TYR A 55 -14.14 28.81 -44.61
CA TYR A 55 -15.36 29.58 -44.35
C TYR A 55 -15.10 30.94 -43.68
N GLY A 56 -13.86 31.23 -43.28
CA GLY A 56 -13.44 32.54 -42.79
C GLY A 56 -13.47 32.73 -41.27
N PRO A 57 -13.14 33.95 -40.79
CA PRO A 57 -12.96 34.26 -39.37
C PRO A 57 -14.18 33.94 -38.50
N ALA A 58 -15.37 34.33 -38.96
CA ALA A 58 -16.60 34.15 -38.21
C ALA A 58 -16.90 32.66 -37.99
N ALA A 59 -16.79 31.86 -39.05
CA ALA A 59 -16.97 30.42 -38.98
C ALA A 59 -15.97 29.76 -38.04
N ALA A 60 -14.67 30.09 -38.13
CA ALA A 60 -13.64 29.52 -37.26
C ALA A 60 -13.92 29.78 -35.77
N VAL A 61 -14.34 31.00 -35.44
CA VAL A 61 -14.65 31.38 -34.06
C VAL A 61 -15.90 30.66 -33.54
N TRP A 62 -16.97 30.58 -34.35
CA TRP A 62 -18.23 29.93 -33.97
C TRP A 62 -18.09 28.41 -33.86
N VAL A 63 -17.47 27.77 -34.85
CA VAL A 63 -17.21 26.32 -34.86
C VAL A 63 -16.47 25.91 -33.60
N ASN A 64 -15.40 26.64 -33.28
CA ASN A 64 -14.54 26.36 -32.15
C ASN A 64 -15.25 26.56 -30.80
N GLY A 65 -15.91 27.70 -30.62
CA GLY A 65 -16.63 28.02 -29.39
C GLY A 65 -17.72 26.99 -29.08
N LEU A 66 -18.51 26.59 -30.08
CA LEU A 66 -19.56 25.57 -29.94
C LEU A 66 -18.99 24.18 -29.71
N ALA A 67 -17.97 23.78 -30.47
CA ALA A 67 -17.31 22.48 -30.32
C ALA A 67 -16.74 22.29 -28.91
N ALA A 68 -16.06 23.30 -28.38
CA ALA A 68 -15.49 23.27 -27.04
C ALA A 68 -16.57 23.25 -25.94
N LEU A 69 -17.59 24.11 -26.08
CA LEU A 69 -18.69 24.20 -25.10
C LEU A 69 -19.48 22.89 -25.01
N ILE A 70 -19.85 22.31 -26.15
CA ILE A 70 -20.65 21.08 -26.23
C ILE A 70 -19.78 19.86 -25.95
N GLY A 71 -18.62 19.74 -26.61
CA GLY A 71 -17.74 18.57 -26.47
C GLY A 71 -17.20 18.40 -25.07
N GLN A 72 -16.67 19.46 -24.47
CA GLN A 72 -16.17 19.37 -23.08
C GLN A 72 -17.30 19.37 -22.05
N GLY A 73 -18.48 19.92 -22.38
CA GLY A 73 -19.66 19.88 -21.54
C GLY A 73 -20.35 18.51 -21.48
N ILE A 74 -20.42 17.77 -22.60
CA ILE A 74 -20.94 16.39 -22.63
C ILE A 74 -19.89 15.43 -22.05
N ALA A 75 -18.65 15.55 -22.49
CA ALA A 75 -17.55 14.74 -21.99
C ALA A 75 -16.96 15.35 -20.71
N ASN A 76 -17.79 15.80 -19.77
CA ASN A 76 -17.39 16.57 -18.60
C ASN A 76 -16.56 15.72 -17.61
N ARG A 77 -15.29 15.45 -17.93
CA ARG A 77 -14.29 14.57 -17.27
C ARG A 77 -13.97 14.95 -15.79
N GLY A 78 -14.97 15.21 -14.95
CA GLY A 78 -14.85 15.76 -13.61
C GLY A 78 -14.57 17.28 -13.57
N ASN A 79 -14.64 17.97 -14.71
CA ASN A 79 -14.30 19.39 -14.77
C ASN A 79 -15.47 20.26 -14.25
N PRO A 80 -15.18 21.33 -13.48
CA PRO A 80 -16.20 22.31 -13.14
C PRO A 80 -16.77 22.98 -14.39
N VAL A 81 -18.08 23.27 -14.39
CA VAL A 81 -18.75 24.01 -15.48
C VAL A 81 -18.03 25.33 -15.81
N ARG A 82 -17.47 26.00 -14.79
CA ARG A 82 -16.65 27.20 -14.95
C ARG A 82 -15.44 26.97 -15.87
N THR A 83 -14.78 25.82 -15.77
CA THR A 83 -13.61 25.49 -16.60
C THR A 83 -14.03 25.25 -18.05
N VAL A 84 -15.17 24.59 -18.29
CA VAL A 84 -15.72 24.40 -19.64
C VAL A 84 -16.04 25.74 -20.30
N LEU A 85 -16.72 26.64 -19.57
CA LEU A 85 -17.03 27.99 -20.04
C LEU A 85 -15.76 28.82 -20.32
N PHE A 86 -14.76 28.69 -19.45
CA PHE A 86 -13.48 29.35 -19.64
C PHE A 86 -12.77 28.84 -20.90
N ASN A 87 -12.66 27.53 -21.11
CA ASN A 87 -12.01 26.95 -22.28
C ASN A 87 -12.69 27.37 -23.59
N ALA A 88 -14.03 27.34 -23.64
CA ALA A 88 -14.78 27.81 -24.81
C ALA A 88 -14.51 29.30 -25.10
N GLY A 89 -14.47 30.14 -24.07
CA GLY A 89 -14.13 31.56 -24.20
C GLY A 89 -12.67 31.78 -24.63
N GLN A 90 -11.75 31.03 -24.06
CA GLN A 90 -10.32 31.06 -24.37
C GLN A 90 -10.07 30.75 -25.85
N TYR A 91 -10.61 29.64 -26.35
CA TYR A 91 -10.40 29.23 -27.74
C TYR A 91 -11.03 30.22 -28.73
N THR A 92 -12.21 30.75 -28.40
CA THR A 92 -12.88 31.82 -29.18
C THR A 92 -11.98 33.06 -29.29
N LEU A 93 -11.44 33.55 -28.17
CA LEU A 93 -10.58 34.74 -28.13
C LEU A 93 -9.25 34.52 -28.84
N ALA A 94 -8.63 33.35 -28.65
CA ALA A 94 -7.40 32.98 -29.34
C ALA A 94 -7.59 32.90 -30.86
N ALA A 95 -8.69 32.30 -31.32
CA ALA A 95 -9.03 32.23 -32.74
C ALA A 95 -9.29 33.63 -33.34
N ALA A 96 -10.05 34.49 -32.64
CA ALA A 96 -10.32 35.85 -33.09
C ALA A 96 -9.05 36.68 -33.22
N ALA A 97 -8.15 36.63 -32.22
CA ALA A 97 -6.87 37.32 -32.26
C ALA A 97 -5.97 36.82 -33.40
N ALA A 98 -5.94 35.50 -33.62
CA ALA A 98 -5.18 34.89 -34.71
C ALA A 98 -5.71 35.32 -36.09
N CYS A 99 -7.04 35.36 -36.28
CA CYS A 99 -7.66 35.83 -37.52
C CYS A 99 -7.31 37.30 -37.81
N LEU A 100 -7.36 38.16 -36.79
CA LEU A 100 -7.02 39.58 -36.93
C LEU A 100 -5.55 39.77 -37.32
N LEU A 101 -4.63 39.07 -36.65
CA LEU A 101 -3.20 39.16 -36.96
C LEU A 101 -2.84 38.56 -38.33
N PHE A 102 -3.55 37.52 -38.78
CA PHE A 102 -3.43 37.01 -40.14
C PHE A 102 -3.76 38.09 -41.18
N GLN A 103 -4.90 38.79 -41.01
CA GLN A 103 -5.31 39.86 -41.93
C GLN A 103 -4.33 41.04 -41.90
N LEU A 104 -3.89 41.46 -40.71
CA LEU A 104 -2.90 42.53 -40.56
C LEU A 104 -1.54 42.20 -41.17
N SER A 105 -1.18 40.91 -41.22
CA SER A 105 0.04 40.45 -41.88
C SER A 105 -0.05 40.36 -43.42
N GLY A 106 -1.18 40.78 -44.00
CA GLY A 106 -1.42 40.75 -45.45
C GLY A 106 -1.93 39.40 -45.96
N GLY A 107 -2.40 38.52 -45.09
CA GLY A 107 -2.95 37.22 -45.46
C GLY A 107 -4.29 37.35 -46.19
N VAL A 108 -4.49 36.52 -47.22
CA VAL A 108 -5.74 36.45 -47.99
C VAL A 108 -6.45 35.13 -47.73
N GLN A 109 -7.74 35.17 -47.40
CA GLN A 109 -8.54 33.95 -47.17
C GLN A 109 -8.60 33.07 -48.43
N GLY A 110 -8.59 31.74 -48.28
CA GLY A 110 -8.85 30.78 -49.37
C GLY A 110 -7.70 30.44 -50.33
N LEU A 111 -6.52 31.06 -50.22
CA LEU A 111 -5.36 30.74 -51.08
C LEU A 111 -4.26 29.99 -50.32
N VAL A 112 -4.22 28.65 -50.37
CA VAL A 112 -3.04 27.90 -49.92
C VAL A 112 -1.95 28.04 -50.99
N GLY A 113 -1.22 29.15 -50.95
CA GLY A 113 -0.08 29.46 -51.82
C GLY A 113 1.09 30.00 -51.00
N ILE A 114 2.27 30.13 -51.64
CA ILE A 114 3.52 30.55 -50.97
C ILE A 114 3.36 31.89 -50.23
N THR A 115 2.51 32.78 -50.75
CA THR A 115 2.21 34.10 -50.17
C THR A 115 1.53 34.03 -48.80
N ASN A 116 0.82 32.96 -48.49
CA ASN A 116 0.14 32.78 -47.22
C ASN A 116 0.97 32.03 -46.16
N ILE A 117 2.17 31.55 -46.49
CA ILE A 117 3.03 30.83 -45.53
C ILE A 117 3.33 31.71 -44.31
N PHE A 118 3.80 32.95 -44.54
CA PHE A 118 4.15 33.87 -43.45
C PHE A 118 2.91 34.32 -42.64
N PRO A 119 1.80 34.74 -43.25
CA PRO A 119 0.55 34.99 -42.53
C PRO A 119 0.04 33.80 -41.72
N LEU A 120 0.14 32.56 -42.22
CA LEU A 120 -0.29 31.35 -41.50
C LEU A 120 0.61 31.02 -40.31
N LEU A 121 1.91 31.31 -40.39
CA LEU A 121 2.82 31.23 -39.25
C LEU A 121 2.42 32.25 -38.18
N ILE A 122 2.08 33.48 -38.57
CA ILE A 122 1.58 34.51 -37.66
C ILE A 122 0.26 34.09 -37.01
N PHE A 123 -0.69 33.56 -37.80
CA PHE A 123 -1.95 33.02 -37.27
C PHE A 123 -1.69 31.96 -36.19
N THR A 124 -0.83 30.99 -36.49
CA THR A 124 -0.53 29.89 -35.58
C THR A 124 0.16 30.40 -34.32
N ALA A 125 1.18 31.24 -34.45
CA ALA A 125 1.90 31.82 -33.32
C ALA A 125 0.99 32.69 -32.43
N ALA A 126 0.11 33.49 -33.04
CA ALA A 126 -0.88 34.31 -32.35
C ALA A 126 -1.86 33.43 -31.55
N TYR A 127 -2.43 32.40 -32.19
CA TYR A 127 -3.33 31.47 -31.52
C TYR A 127 -2.66 30.83 -30.31
N VAL A 128 -1.48 30.25 -30.49
CA VAL A 128 -0.72 29.57 -29.44
C VAL A 128 -0.43 30.53 -28.28
N THR A 129 0.03 31.75 -28.58
CA THR A 129 0.42 32.75 -27.59
C THR A 129 -0.78 33.21 -26.77
N VAL A 130 -1.88 33.59 -27.43
CA VAL A 130 -3.09 34.06 -26.75
C VAL A 130 -3.72 32.94 -25.93
N ASN A 131 -3.77 31.72 -26.48
CA ASN A 131 -4.27 30.54 -25.79
C ASN A 131 -3.50 30.30 -24.47
N HIS A 132 -2.16 30.30 -24.52
CA HIS A 132 -1.32 30.11 -23.33
C HIS A 132 -1.40 31.29 -22.35
N LEU A 133 -1.47 32.52 -22.85
CA LEU A 133 -1.61 33.71 -22.01
C LEU A 133 -2.92 33.68 -21.22
N LEU A 134 -4.03 33.30 -21.85
CA LEU A 134 -5.32 33.22 -21.17
C LEU A 134 -5.33 32.12 -20.09
N VAL A 135 -4.78 30.93 -20.38
CA VAL A 135 -4.61 29.87 -19.35
C VAL A 135 -3.77 30.36 -18.19
N TYR A 136 -2.66 31.05 -18.49
CA TYR A 136 -1.79 31.63 -17.48
C TYR A 136 -2.53 32.62 -16.59
N LEU A 137 -3.31 33.52 -17.19
CA LEU A 137 -4.12 34.50 -16.46
C LEU A 137 -5.19 33.84 -15.60
N TYR A 138 -5.85 32.78 -16.09
CA TYR A 138 -6.85 32.03 -15.34
C TYR A 138 -6.28 31.32 -14.11
N LEU A 139 -5.03 30.87 -14.19
CA LEU A 139 -4.35 30.18 -13.09
C LEU A 139 -3.66 31.13 -12.10
N LEU A 140 -3.51 32.43 -12.42
CA LEU A 140 -2.89 33.43 -11.53
C LEU A 140 -3.48 33.46 -10.10
N PRO A 141 -4.81 33.46 -9.88
CA PRO A 141 -5.38 33.54 -8.53
C PRO A 141 -5.10 32.30 -7.67
N ARG A 142 -4.83 31.14 -8.29
CA ARG A 142 -4.49 29.89 -7.58
C ARG A 142 -3.01 29.81 -7.18
N ARG A 143 -2.16 30.75 -7.62
CA ARG A 143 -0.72 30.74 -7.32
C ARG A 143 -0.37 31.04 -5.87
N HIS A 144 -1.26 31.63 -5.08
CA HIS A 144 -1.00 31.81 -3.64
C HIS A 144 -1.01 30.47 -2.86
N SER A 145 -1.55 29.39 -3.43
CA SER A 145 -1.55 28.05 -2.83
C SER A 145 -0.95 26.95 -3.71
N SER A 146 -0.52 27.25 -4.94
CA SER A 146 0.13 26.29 -5.85
C SER A 146 1.35 26.91 -6.52
N THR A 147 2.54 26.71 -5.96
CA THR A 147 3.81 27.10 -6.60
C THR A 147 4.50 25.90 -7.24
N GLY A 148 3.81 25.26 -8.18
CA GLY A 148 4.52 24.84 -9.37
C GLY A 148 4.71 26.09 -10.21
N ARG A 149 5.95 26.52 -10.46
CA ARG A 149 6.19 27.13 -11.77
C ARG A 149 5.63 26.09 -12.74
N LEU A 150 4.52 26.36 -13.41
CA LEU A 150 4.20 25.63 -14.63
C LEU A 150 5.51 25.60 -15.39
N ASN A 151 6.13 24.43 -15.53
CA ASN A 151 7.31 24.27 -16.37
C ASN A 151 6.80 24.61 -17.76
N TRP A 152 6.84 25.90 -18.09
CA TRP A 152 6.34 26.45 -19.34
C TRP A 152 7.04 25.72 -20.49
N SER A 153 8.30 25.31 -20.28
CA SER A 153 9.04 24.42 -21.16
C SER A 153 8.33 23.09 -21.42
N ASP A 154 7.79 22.42 -20.41
CA ASP A 154 7.11 21.13 -20.57
C ASP A 154 5.74 21.31 -21.21
N ALA A 155 4.96 22.31 -20.79
CA ALA A 155 3.66 22.63 -21.38
C ALA A 155 3.81 23.02 -22.87
N ILE A 156 4.73 23.94 -23.19
CA ILE A 156 5.04 24.32 -24.57
C ILE A 156 5.58 23.14 -25.37
N ARG A 157 6.38 22.25 -24.78
CA ARG A 157 6.90 21.07 -25.50
C ARG A 157 5.77 20.12 -25.92
N TRP A 158 4.83 19.84 -25.02
CA TRP A 158 3.71 18.94 -25.31
C TRP A 158 2.66 19.58 -26.23
N ASP A 159 2.35 20.86 -26.03
CA ASP A 159 1.44 21.60 -26.92
C ASP A 159 2.10 21.88 -28.27
N GLY A 160 3.40 22.15 -28.31
CA GLY A 160 4.17 22.33 -29.54
C GLY A 160 4.15 21.09 -30.45
N LEU A 161 4.24 19.90 -29.86
CA LEU A 161 4.02 18.64 -30.60
C LEU A 161 2.60 18.58 -31.18
N THR A 162 1.59 19.02 -30.43
CA THR A 162 0.20 19.09 -30.92
C THR A 162 0.08 19.98 -32.16
N TYR A 163 0.66 21.19 -32.12
CA TYR A 163 0.63 22.10 -33.27
C TYR A 163 1.47 21.61 -34.46
N LEU A 164 2.57 20.90 -34.21
CA LEU A 164 3.38 20.28 -35.26
C LEU A 164 2.57 19.29 -36.12
N PHE A 165 1.64 18.56 -35.52
CA PHE A 165 0.76 17.63 -36.24
C PHE A 165 -0.52 18.28 -36.77
N THR A 166 -1.14 19.18 -36.00
CA THR A 166 -2.46 19.73 -36.35
C THR A 166 -2.41 20.86 -37.38
N VAL A 167 -1.31 21.62 -37.48
CA VAL A 167 -1.15 22.68 -38.50
C VAL A 167 -1.11 22.11 -39.92
N PRO A 168 -0.21 21.15 -40.26
CA PRO A 168 -0.20 20.56 -41.61
C PRO A 168 -1.53 19.89 -41.95
N GLN A 169 -2.16 19.26 -40.96
CA GLN A 169 -3.44 18.60 -41.13
C GLN A 169 -4.57 19.61 -41.44
N GLY A 170 -4.65 20.74 -40.74
CA GLY A 170 -5.63 21.79 -41.01
C GLY A 170 -5.48 22.38 -42.41
N ILE A 171 -4.23 22.59 -42.86
CA ILE A 171 -3.93 23.02 -44.23
C ILE A 171 -4.36 21.96 -45.24
N LEU A 172 -4.04 20.69 -45.00
CA LEU A 172 -4.40 19.58 -45.88
C LEU A 172 -5.92 19.45 -46.02
N ILE A 173 -6.67 19.59 -44.92
CA ILE A 173 -8.14 19.58 -44.93
C ILE A 173 -8.68 20.71 -45.83
N ALA A 174 -8.15 21.92 -45.70
CA ALA A 174 -8.54 23.06 -46.53
C ALA A 174 -8.20 22.87 -48.00
N MET A 175 -7.03 22.28 -48.30
CA MET A 175 -6.64 21.94 -49.68
C MET A 175 -7.59 20.92 -50.29
N ILE A 176 -7.90 19.82 -49.58
CA ILE A 176 -8.78 18.76 -50.08
C ILE A 176 -10.21 19.28 -50.28
N TYR A 177 -10.70 20.14 -49.38
CA TYR A 177 -12.01 20.76 -49.51
C TYR A 177 -12.16 21.48 -50.86
N LYS A 178 -11.12 22.18 -51.33
CA LYS A 178 -11.14 22.88 -52.62
C LYS A 178 -11.35 21.94 -53.82
N TYR A 179 -10.87 20.69 -53.73
CA TYR A 179 -10.95 19.73 -54.83
C TYR A 179 -12.16 18.78 -54.75
N THR A 180 -12.61 18.48 -53.54
CA THR A 180 -13.58 17.39 -53.28
C THR A 180 -14.78 17.83 -52.46
N GLY A 181 -14.80 19.08 -51.99
CA GLY A 181 -15.82 19.61 -51.10
C GLY A 181 -15.83 18.90 -49.74
N LEU A 182 -16.97 18.95 -49.07
CA LEU A 182 -17.16 18.44 -47.72
C LEU A 182 -16.88 16.92 -47.57
N THR A 183 -17.17 16.12 -48.60
CA THR A 183 -17.03 14.64 -48.55
C THR A 183 -15.57 14.20 -48.42
N GLY A 184 -14.63 14.82 -49.13
CA GLY A 184 -13.21 14.51 -48.98
C GLY A 184 -12.65 15.01 -47.66
N THR A 185 -13.08 16.18 -47.19
CA THR A 185 -12.76 16.70 -45.85
C THR A 185 -13.22 15.75 -44.74
N LEU A 186 -14.44 15.22 -44.84
CA LEU A 186 -14.97 14.25 -43.89
C LEU A 186 -14.12 12.98 -43.85
N THR A 187 -13.80 12.42 -45.01
CA THR A 187 -12.99 11.20 -45.12
C THR A 187 -11.63 11.36 -44.44
N LEU A 188 -10.93 12.47 -44.69
CA LEU A 188 -9.64 12.75 -44.05
C LEU A 188 -9.80 12.94 -42.54
N PHE A 189 -10.83 13.69 -42.11
CA PHE A 189 -11.03 13.99 -40.70
C PHE A 189 -11.43 12.75 -39.87
N PHE A 190 -12.22 11.82 -40.45
CA PHE A 190 -12.50 10.53 -39.81
C PHE A 190 -11.22 9.71 -39.58
N GLY A 191 -10.27 9.73 -40.52
CA GLY A 191 -8.96 9.09 -40.32
C GLY A 191 -8.20 9.67 -39.13
N VAL A 192 -8.27 10.99 -38.94
CA VAL A 192 -7.67 11.68 -37.79
C VAL A 192 -8.37 11.31 -36.50
N LEU A 193 -9.71 11.29 -36.48
CA LEU A 193 -10.48 10.89 -35.31
C LEU A 193 -10.21 9.43 -34.93
N ALA A 194 -10.07 8.53 -35.92
CA ALA A 194 -9.69 7.14 -35.70
C ALA A 194 -8.29 7.04 -35.08
N LEU A 195 -7.31 7.78 -35.62
CA LEU A 195 -5.96 7.83 -35.07
C LEU A 195 -5.96 8.36 -33.62
N GLN A 196 -6.73 9.41 -33.32
CA GLN A 196 -6.90 9.94 -31.97
C GLN A 196 -7.55 8.93 -31.04
N PHE A 197 -8.58 8.22 -31.50
CA PHE A 197 -9.21 7.16 -30.74
C PHE A 197 -8.22 6.05 -30.36
N PHE A 198 -7.45 5.55 -31.34
CA PHE A 198 -6.43 4.51 -31.10
C PHE A 198 -5.32 5.01 -30.17
N LEU A 199 -4.82 6.23 -30.38
CA LEU A 199 -3.78 6.80 -29.52
C LEU A 199 -4.29 7.01 -28.09
N ARG A 200 -5.55 7.46 -27.93
CA ARG A 200 -6.19 7.58 -26.61
C ARG A 200 -6.30 6.23 -25.92
N PHE A 201 -6.75 5.21 -26.64
CA PHE A 201 -6.89 3.86 -26.12
C PHE A 201 -5.51 3.31 -25.72
N TYR A 202 -4.50 3.47 -26.56
CA TYR A 202 -3.12 3.05 -26.29
C TYR A 202 -2.54 3.72 -25.05
N VAL A 203 -2.67 5.04 -24.90
CA VAL A 203 -2.18 5.77 -23.73
C VAL A 203 -2.92 5.31 -22.46
N ARG A 204 -4.24 5.15 -22.51
CA ARG A 204 -5.01 4.60 -21.39
C ARG A 204 -4.57 3.18 -21.03
N LEU A 205 -4.36 2.34 -22.04
CA LEU A 205 -3.91 0.96 -21.86
C LEU A 205 -2.51 0.93 -21.21
N GLN A 206 -1.59 1.78 -21.64
CA GLN A 206 -0.26 1.90 -21.06
C GLN A 206 -0.28 2.35 -19.59
N VAL A 207 -1.08 3.37 -19.26
CA VAL A 207 -1.24 3.84 -17.87
C VAL A 207 -1.81 2.72 -17.00
N THR A 208 -2.88 2.07 -17.46
CA THR A 208 -3.51 0.95 -16.75
C THR A 208 -2.56 -0.25 -16.58
N ASN A 209 -1.77 -0.60 -17.62
CA ASN A 209 -0.79 -1.68 -17.54
C ASN A 209 0.35 -1.37 -16.56
N ARG A 210 0.80 -0.12 -16.48
CA ARG A 210 1.86 0.29 -15.54
C ARG A 210 1.38 0.19 -14.09
N GLU A 211 0.12 0.56 -13.84
CA GLU A 211 -0.54 0.35 -12.56
C GLU A 211 -0.63 -1.14 -12.24
N LEU A 212 -1.14 -1.98 -13.16
CA LEU A 212 -1.20 -3.45 -13.04
C LEU A 212 0.16 -4.10 -12.77
N THR A 213 1.24 -3.63 -13.39
CA THR A 213 2.59 -4.17 -13.16
C THR A 213 3.07 -3.87 -11.74
N THR A 214 2.71 -2.71 -11.20
CA THR A 214 3.01 -2.33 -9.82
C THR A 214 2.20 -3.19 -8.84
N PHE A 215 0.93 -3.47 -9.15
CA PHE A 215 0.10 -4.44 -8.43
C PHE A 215 0.69 -5.85 -8.44
N TYR A 216 1.09 -6.35 -9.61
CA TYR A 216 1.63 -7.70 -9.76
C TYR A 216 2.94 -7.88 -8.98
N GLN A 217 3.78 -6.84 -8.92
CA GLN A 217 4.98 -6.88 -8.09
C GLN A 217 4.63 -6.99 -6.60
N VAL A 218 3.68 -6.21 -6.09
CA VAL A 218 3.21 -6.32 -4.69
C VAL A 218 2.59 -7.69 -4.41
N ALA A 219 1.82 -8.23 -5.35
CA ALA A 219 1.19 -9.55 -5.23
C ALA A 219 2.22 -10.69 -5.18
N ARG A 220 3.28 -10.67 -6.01
CA ARG A 220 4.37 -11.67 -5.93
C ARG A 220 5.12 -11.66 -4.61
N PHE A 221 5.14 -10.54 -3.88
CA PHE A 221 5.79 -10.46 -2.58
C PHE A 221 4.96 -11.09 -1.44
N LEU A 222 3.67 -11.35 -1.66
CA LEU A 222 2.83 -12.11 -0.73
C LEU A 222 3.26 -13.59 -0.64
N GLU A 223 3.96 -14.11 -1.65
CA GLU A 223 4.35 -15.53 -1.71
C GLU A 223 5.55 -15.86 -0.79
N ASP A 224 6.44 -14.91 -0.50
CA ASP A 224 7.71 -15.12 0.23
C ASP A 224 7.58 -15.07 1.77
N LYS A 225 6.36 -14.93 2.31
CA LYS A 225 6.08 -14.93 3.77
C LYS A 225 7.00 -14.00 4.60
N PRO A 226 7.20 -12.73 4.24
CA PRO A 226 8.08 -11.83 4.98
C PRO A 226 7.52 -11.47 6.37
N SER A 227 8.42 -11.20 7.33
CA SER A 227 8.03 -10.62 8.62
C SER A 227 7.42 -9.22 8.44
N PRO A 228 6.57 -8.74 9.38
CA PRO A 228 5.93 -7.42 9.30
C PRO A 228 6.92 -6.27 9.03
N VAL A 229 8.07 -6.30 9.70
CA VAL A 229 9.18 -5.33 9.54
C VAL A 229 9.72 -5.35 8.11
N LYS A 230 10.08 -6.55 7.61
CA LYS A 230 10.68 -6.72 6.28
C LYS A 230 9.69 -6.35 5.17
N LEU A 231 8.40 -6.63 5.37
CA LEU A 231 7.33 -6.20 4.48
C LEU A 231 7.30 -4.66 4.38
N MET A 232 7.30 -3.95 5.51
CA MET A 232 7.28 -2.48 5.52
C MET A 232 8.53 -1.86 4.88
N GLU A 233 9.72 -2.41 5.11
CA GLU A 233 10.94 -1.97 4.42
C GLU A 233 10.83 -2.09 2.90
N MET A 234 10.27 -3.20 2.42
CA MET A 234 10.07 -3.43 0.99
C MET A 234 9.01 -2.50 0.40
N VAL A 235 7.91 -2.26 1.12
CA VAL A 235 6.87 -1.30 0.72
C VAL A 235 7.48 0.09 0.57
N LEU A 236 8.23 0.60 1.55
CA LEU A 236 8.89 1.91 1.46
C LEU A 236 9.90 1.97 0.30
N ARG A 237 10.68 0.91 0.11
CA ARG A 237 11.69 0.83 -0.97
C ARG A 237 11.06 0.86 -2.35
N ASN A 238 9.99 0.11 -2.58
CA ASN A 238 9.30 0.05 -3.86
C ASN A 238 8.46 1.30 -4.11
N THR A 239 7.86 1.86 -3.07
CA THR A 239 7.12 3.13 -3.13
C THR A 239 7.98 4.25 -3.70
N LYS A 240 9.27 4.30 -3.35
CA LYS A 240 10.21 5.33 -3.83
C LYS A 240 10.34 5.39 -5.36
N LYS A 241 9.99 4.29 -6.07
CA LYS A 241 9.98 4.25 -7.55
C LYS A 241 8.70 4.87 -8.16
N ALA A 242 7.59 4.83 -7.42
CA ALA A 242 6.28 5.30 -7.88
C ALA A 242 5.96 6.71 -7.38
N VAL A 243 6.35 7.01 -6.14
CA VAL A 243 6.15 8.29 -5.46
C VAL A 243 7.52 8.78 -4.99
N PRO A 244 8.09 9.85 -5.57
CA PRO A 244 9.35 10.40 -5.11
C PRO A 244 9.16 11.08 -3.75
N PHE A 245 9.98 10.69 -2.77
CA PHE A 245 9.97 11.30 -1.44
C PHE A 245 11.38 11.36 -0.84
N HIS A 246 11.60 12.30 0.09
CA HIS A 246 12.89 12.50 0.75
C HIS A 246 13.06 11.58 1.97
N ASN A 247 12.02 11.42 2.80
CA ASN A 247 11.98 10.41 3.86
C ASN A 247 10.65 9.67 3.87
N GLY A 248 10.68 8.41 4.29
CA GLY A 248 9.48 7.61 4.51
C GLY A 248 9.65 6.81 5.78
N VAL A 249 8.57 6.65 6.54
CA VAL A 249 8.51 5.82 7.74
C VAL A 249 7.20 5.07 7.75
N ALA A 250 7.23 3.83 8.21
CA ALA A 250 6.07 3.00 8.42
C ALA A 250 6.02 2.63 9.90
N TYR A 251 4.94 3.02 10.57
CA TYR A 251 4.64 2.67 11.94
C TYR A 251 3.66 1.50 11.97
N LEU A 252 3.87 0.54 12.85
CA LEU A 252 2.97 -0.58 13.09
C LEU A 252 2.44 -0.51 14.52
N ARG A 253 1.16 -0.86 14.70
CA ARG A 253 0.51 -0.87 16.00
C ARG A 253 0.99 -2.04 16.86
N GLN A 254 1.17 -1.80 18.17
CA GLN A 254 1.40 -2.84 19.18
C GLN A 254 0.05 -3.35 19.71
N GLU A 255 -0.09 -4.66 19.96
CA GLU A 255 -1.39 -5.29 20.29
C GLU A 255 -2.00 -4.82 21.63
N GLU A 256 -1.17 -4.35 22.58
CA GLU A 256 -1.60 -3.97 23.93
C GLU A 256 -1.67 -2.44 24.15
N GLU A 257 -1.21 -1.63 23.20
CA GLU A 257 -1.12 -0.17 23.36
C GLU A 257 -1.87 0.58 22.23
N GLU A 258 -2.36 1.79 22.53
CA GLU A 258 -2.83 2.76 21.51
C GLU A 258 -1.65 3.46 20.79
N ALA A 259 -0.50 2.80 20.75
CA ALA A 259 0.75 3.29 20.18
C ALA A 259 1.14 2.52 18.92
N CYS A 260 1.65 3.25 17.94
CA CYS A 260 2.30 2.73 16.75
C CYS A 260 3.81 3.02 16.82
N LEU A 261 4.59 1.96 16.76
CA LEU A 261 6.05 2.01 16.78
C LEU A 261 6.63 1.89 15.37
N PRO A 262 7.78 2.51 15.09
CA PRO A 262 8.34 2.56 13.75
C PRO A 262 8.93 1.19 13.39
N ALA A 263 8.37 0.55 12.37
CA ALA A 263 8.83 -0.74 11.88
C ALA A 263 9.88 -0.61 10.78
N ALA A 264 9.76 0.43 9.94
CA ALA A 264 10.72 0.67 8.87
C ALA A 264 10.84 2.17 8.59
N ALA A 265 12.05 2.61 8.21
CA ALA A 265 12.29 3.98 7.78
C ALA A 265 13.31 4.02 6.63
N THR A 266 13.18 5.01 5.75
CA THR A 266 14.11 5.23 4.65
C THR A 266 14.32 6.73 4.41
N GLY A 267 15.53 7.08 3.97
CA GLY A 267 15.93 8.47 3.74
C GLY A 267 16.97 8.98 4.75
N PRO A 268 17.46 10.21 4.57
CA PRO A 268 18.57 10.76 5.36
C PRO A 268 18.31 10.84 6.87
N TYR A 269 17.04 10.90 7.30
CA TYR A 269 16.68 10.97 8.72
C TYR A 269 16.10 9.65 9.26
N ALA A 270 16.32 8.52 8.57
CA ALA A 270 15.72 7.24 8.96
C ALA A 270 16.02 6.85 10.42
N LYS A 271 17.25 7.10 10.92
CA LYS A 271 17.63 6.79 12.30
C LYS A 271 16.82 7.57 13.34
N GLN A 272 16.57 8.86 13.08
CA GLN A 272 15.76 9.71 13.97
C GLN A 272 14.29 9.28 13.94
N LEU A 273 13.78 8.89 12.77
CA LEU A 273 12.40 8.43 12.62
C LEU A 273 12.15 7.11 13.34
N LEU A 274 13.14 6.22 13.40
CA LEU A 274 13.07 4.97 14.17
C LEU A 274 13.02 5.18 15.70
N ALA A 275 13.23 6.40 16.19
CA ALA A 275 13.13 6.75 17.61
C ALA A 275 11.83 7.50 17.97
N THR A 276 10.87 7.57 17.05
CA THR A 276 9.60 8.30 17.25
C THR A 276 8.44 7.34 17.49
N THR A 277 7.39 7.80 18.18
CA THR A 277 6.16 7.04 18.44
C THR A 277 4.96 7.83 17.97
N VAL A 278 3.93 7.16 17.49
CA VAL A 278 2.65 7.78 17.09
C VAL A 278 1.55 7.19 17.95
N PHE A 279 0.75 8.03 18.61
CA PHE A 279 -0.43 7.60 19.34
C PHE A 279 -1.69 7.83 18.51
N VAL A 280 -2.68 6.94 18.61
CA VAL A 280 -3.95 7.09 17.89
C VAL A 280 -4.70 8.31 18.43
N GLY A 281 -5.24 9.14 17.54
CA GLY A 281 -5.93 10.40 17.91
C GLY A 281 -5.00 11.58 18.23
N GLU A 282 -3.71 11.35 18.50
CA GLU A 282 -2.75 12.42 18.78
C GLU A 282 -2.06 12.94 17.52
N GLY A 283 -2.06 14.27 17.39
CA GLY A 283 -1.44 14.97 16.28
C GLY A 283 -2.00 14.61 14.90
N ILE A 284 -1.34 15.09 13.84
CA ILE A 284 -1.88 14.92 12.47
C ILE A 284 -1.87 13.44 12.05
N ILE A 285 -0.80 12.73 12.40
CA ILE A 285 -0.62 11.32 12.01
C ILE A 285 -1.61 10.43 12.78
N GLY A 286 -1.77 10.67 14.09
CA GLY A 286 -2.73 9.91 14.92
C GLY A 286 -4.19 10.20 14.58
N GLN A 287 -4.53 11.44 14.22
CA GLN A 287 -5.89 11.76 13.74
C GLN A 287 -6.22 11.07 12.42
N SER A 288 -5.24 10.83 11.54
CA SER A 288 -5.46 10.05 10.30
C SER A 288 -5.81 8.60 10.60
N LEU A 289 -5.18 8.01 11.63
CA LEU A 289 -5.49 6.67 12.14
C LEU A 289 -6.88 6.61 12.78
N GLU A 290 -7.24 7.58 13.61
CA GLU A 290 -8.55 7.63 14.28
C GLU A 290 -9.70 7.80 13.26
N ASN A 291 -9.55 8.76 12.34
CA ASN A 291 -10.59 9.08 11.35
C ASN A 291 -10.64 8.10 10.17
N ARG A 292 -9.66 7.19 10.07
CA ARG A 292 -9.50 6.22 8.97
C ARG A 292 -9.46 6.85 7.59
N LYS A 293 -8.84 8.03 7.49
CA LYS A 293 -8.76 8.79 6.25
C LYS A 293 -7.31 9.11 5.93
N PRO A 294 -6.84 8.78 4.72
CA PRO A 294 -5.53 9.25 4.27
C PRO A 294 -5.56 10.77 4.13
N ASP A 295 -4.43 11.43 4.34
CA ASP A 295 -4.34 12.90 4.36
C ASP A 295 -3.07 13.40 3.64
N ILE A 296 -3.17 14.62 3.10
CA ILE A 296 -2.07 15.35 2.47
C ILE A 296 -1.85 16.66 3.23
N VAL A 297 -0.64 16.84 3.76
CA VAL A 297 -0.19 18.14 4.25
C VAL A 297 0.63 18.81 3.15
N PHE A 298 0.03 19.81 2.52
CA PHE A 298 0.64 20.50 1.38
C PHE A 298 1.82 21.40 1.78
N ASP A 299 1.72 22.13 2.89
CA ASP A 299 2.85 22.90 3.45
C ASP A 299 2.76 22.93 4.98
N THR A 300 3.60 22.15 5.67
CA THR A 300 3.61 22.03 7.14
C THR A 300 3.81 23.38 7.84
N ARG A 301 4.46 24.36 7.21
CA ARG A 301 4.65 25.69 7.80
C ARG A 301 3.40 26.56 7.77
N ASN A 302 2.53 26.31 6.79
CA ASN A 302 1.31 27.08 6.57
C ASN A 302 0.06 26.33 7.06
N ASP A 303 0.15 25.02 7.29
CA ASP A 303 -0.94 24.23 7.84
C ASP A 303 -1.09 24.49 9.36
N PRO A 304 -2.23 25.03 9.83
CA PRO A 304 -2.44 25.31 11.25
C PRO A 304 -2.28 24.08 12.14
N ARG A 305 -2.60 22.89 11.61
CA ARG A 305 -2.52 21.61 12.32
C ARG A 305 -1.07 21.23 12.63
N ALA A 306 -0.10 21.68 11.83
CA ALA A 306 1.30 21.27 11.93
C ALA A 306 2.17 22.22 12.78
N ARG A 307 1.63 23.36 13.24
CA ARG A 307 2.40 24.38 13.97
C ARG A 307 2.98 23.92 15.31
N HIS A 308 2.31 22.98 15.97
CA HIS A 308 2.70 22.48 17.29
C HIS A 308 3.15 21.02 17.25
N GLU A 309 3.25 20.44 16.06
CA GLU A 309 3.64 19.05 15.86
C GLU A 309 5.17 18.93 15.85
N GLU A 310 5.70 17.97 16.60
CA GLU A 310 7.11 17.63 16.61
C GLU A 310 7.47 16.62 15.50
N GLY A 311 8.76 16.30 15.35
CA GLY A 311 9.22 15.26 14.43
C GLY A 311 9.15 15.65 12.94
N LEU A 312 8.51 14.81 12.11
CA LEU A 312 8.48 14.95 10.65
C LEU A 312 7.89 16.28 10.18
N CYS A 313 6.90 16.80 10.89
CA CYS A 313 6.22 18.06 10.57
C CYS A 313 7.17 19.28 10.62
N GLN A 314 8.21 19.25 11.44
CA GLN A 314 9.17 20.35 11.56
C GLN A 314 10.26 20.34 10.49
N VAL A 315 10.63 19.14 10.02
CA VAL A 315 11.77 18.96 9.10
C VAL A 315 11.32 18.85 7.64
N MET A 316 10.13 18.31 7.40
CA MET A 316 9.52 18.20 6.08
C MET A 316 8.55 19.35 5.84
N ARG A 317 8.41 19.74 4.57
CA ARG A 317 7.49 20.78 4.13
C ARG A 317 6.20 20.20 3.57
N SER A 318 6.21 18.99 3.03
CA SER A 318 4.99 18.32 2.56
C SER A 318 4.97 16.88 3.08
N LEU A 319 3.79 16.41 3.48
CA LEU A 319 3.57 15.07 4.02
C LEU A 319 2.43 14.35 3.28
N LEU A 320 2.58 13.04 3.13
CA LEU A 320 1.54 12.14 2.67
C LEU A 320 1.35 11.05 3.74
N ILE A 321 0.16 10.99 4.32
CA ILE A 321 -0.16 10.15 5.49
C ILE A 321 -1.19 9.11 5.06
N ILE A 322 -0.83 7.84 5.20
CA ILE A 322 -1.61 6.72 4.66
C ILE A 322 -1.79 5.68 5.77
N PRO A 323 -2.97 5.62 6.41
CA PRO A 323 -3.22 4.64 7.45
C PRO A 323 -3.45 3.24 6.85
N LEU A 324 -3.06 2.21 7.60
CA LEU A 324 -3.17 0.79 7.27
C LEU A 324 -4.25 0.17 8.14
N PHE A 325 -5.21 -0.54 7.53
CA PHE A 325 -6.33 -1.16 8.23
C PHE A 325 -6.59 -2.57 7.73
N SER A 326 -6.95 -3.46 8.65
CA SER A 326 -7.72 -4.67 8.32
C SER A 326 -9.11 -4.56 8.92
N GLY A 327 -10.14 -4.56 8.08
CA GLY A 327 -11.53 -4.44 8.52
C GLY A 327 -11.75 -3.18 9.38
N ARG A 328 -11.87 -3.38 10.69
CA ARG A 328 -12.03 -2.27 11.67
C ARG A 328 -10.76 -1.97 12.46
N ASP A 329 -9.71 -2.74 12.35
CA ASP A 329 -8.52 -2.58 13.19
C ASP A 329 -7.44 -1.80 12.46
N ALA A 330 -6.91 -0.77 13.14
CA ALA A 330 -5.75 -0.01 12.66
C ALA A 330 -4.50 -0.87 12.84
N LEU A 331 -3.84 -1.22 11.73
CA LEU A 331 -2.60 -1.99 11.73
C LEU A 331 -1.37 -1.09 11.85
N GLY A 332 -1.46 0.17 11.42
CA GLY A 332 -0.33 1.09 11.38
C GLY A 332 -0.55 2.26 10.43
N VAL A 333 0.51 3.03 10.15
CA VAL A 333 0.46 4.19 9.24
C VAL A 333 1.78 4.37 8.50
N ILE A 334 1.71 4.68 7.22
CA ILE A 334 2.84 5.05 6.38
C ILE A 334 2.85 6.57 6.21
N VAL A 335 3.98 7.19 6.49
CA VAL A 335 4.19 8.64 6.34
C VAL A 335 5.35 8.89 5.41
N LEU A 336 5.09 9.59 4.31
CA LEU A 336 6.10 10.05 3.36
C LEU A 336 6.27 11.57 3.50
N GLY A 337 7.50 12.04 3.42
CA GLY A 337 7.85 13.43 3.64
C GLY A 337 8.82 13.98 2.60
N GLU A 338 8.59 15.23 2.20
CA GLU A 338 9.42 15.99 1.27
C GLU A 338 9.82 17.35 1.82
N LYS A 339 11.00 17.84 1.42
CA LYS A 339 11.51 19.16 1.83
C LYS A 339 10.90 20.30 1.01
N ARG A 340 10.21 19.99 -0.08
CA ARG A 340 9.50 20.97 -0.90
C ARG A 340 8.02 20.97 -0.52
N PRO A 341 7.37 22.14 -0.42
CA PRO A 341 5.92 22.18 -0.26
C PRO A 341 5.26 21.65 -1.53
N LEU A 342 4.00 21.21 -1.43
CA LEU A 342 3.17 20.74 -2.55
C LEU A 342 3.82 19.61 -3.36
N ALA A 343 4.64 18.78 -2.69
CA ALA A 343 5.33 17.68 -3.35
C ALA A 343 4.38 16.51 -3.65
N PHE A 344 3.34 16.36 -2.83
CA PHE A 344 2.31 15.34 -2.99
C PHE A 344 1.00 15.94 -3.50
N ASP A 345 0.25 15.13 -4.23
CA ASP A 345 -1.05 15.49 -4.82
C ASP A 345 -2.03 14.30 -4.70
N GLU A 346 -3.26 14.49 -5.15
CA GLU A 346 -4.31 13.47 -5.12
C GLU A 346 -3.94 12.18 -5.88
N LYS A 347 -3.10 12.29 -6.91
CA LYS A 347 -2.63 11.11 -7.65
C LYS A 347 -1.68 10.27 -6.79
N HIS A 348 -0.75 10.92 -6.08
CA HIS A 348 0.12 10.24 -5.13
C HIS A 348 -0.67 9.61 -3.98
N LEU A 349 -1.67 10.32 -3.44
CA LEU A 349 -2.60 9.80 -2.43
C LEU A 349 -3.33 8.55 -2.90
N HIS A 350 -3.88 8.57 -4.13
CA HIS A 350 -4.59 7.43 -4.70
C HIS A 350 -3.67 6.21 -4.88
N ILE A 351 -2.49 6.40 -5.50
CA ILE A 351 -1.50 5.32 -5.69
C ILE A 351 -1.11 4.72 -4.33
N MET A 352 -0.83 5.57 -3.34
CA MET A 352 -0.43 5.09 -2.02
C MET A 352 -1.55 4.41 -1.25
N THR A 353 -2.78 4.89 -1.35
CA THR A 353 -3.94 4.25 -0.71
C THR A 353 -4.15 2.84 -1.24
N VAL A 354 -3.99 2.66 -2.56
CA VAL A 354 -4.06 1.36 -3.22
C VAL A 354 -2.94 0.42 -2.75
N LEU A 355 -1.69 0.91 -2.71
CA LEU A 355 -0.55 0.12 -2.23
C LEU A 355 -0.69 -0.24 -0.74
N ALA A 356 -1.17 0.69 0.08
CA ALA A 356 -1.45 0.50 1.49
C ALA A 356 -2.53 -0.55 1.75
N GLY A 357 -3.58 -0.60 0.93
CA GLY A 357 -4.59 -1.66 1.02
C GLY A 357 -3.99 -3.05 0.83
N GLN A 358 -3.11 -3.22 -0.17
CA GLN A 358 -2.41 -4.49 -0.39
C GLN A 358 -1.43 -4.82 0.74
N ALA A 359 -0.68 -3.82 1.21
CA ALA A 359 0.23 -3.98 2.33
C ALA A 359 -0.51 -4.35 3.64
N SER A 360 -1.73 -3.83 3.84
CA SER A 360 -2.56 -4.15 5.01
C SER A 360 -2.98 -5.61 5.02
N ILE A 361 -3.42 -6.15 3.87
CA ILE A 361 -3.77 -7.58 3.73
C ILE A 361 -2.54 -8.47 3.98
N ALA A 362 -1.38 -8.09 3.41
CA ALA A 362 -0.12 -8.80 3.60
C ALA A 362 0.30 -8.84 5.08
N LEU A 363 0.16 -7.70 5.75
CA LEU A 363 0.53 -7.51 7.14
C LEU A 363 -0.38 -8.31 8.07
N GLU A 364 -1.70 -8.28 7.85
CA GLU A 364 -2.65 -9.10 8.58
C GLU A 364 -2.32 -10.59 8.47
N ASN A 365 -2.09 -11.08 7.25
CA ASN A 365 -1.71 -12.48 7.04
C ASN A 365 -0.40 -12.84 7.75
N SER A 366 0.59 -11.94 7.76
CA SER A 366 1.87 -12.15 8.44
C SER A 366 1.70 -12.20 9.96
N VAL A 367 0.90 -11.31 10.54
CA VAL A 367 0.58 -11.28 11.98
C VAL A 367 -0.22 -12.52 12.38
N LEU A 368 -1.28 -12.86 11.65
CA LEU A 368 -2.07 -14.08 11.89
C LEU A 368 -1.19 -15.33 11.83
N ARG A 369 -0.28 -15.39 10.86
CA ARG A 369 0.65 -16.50 10.73
C ARG A 369 1.67 -16.55 11.85
N GLN A 370 2.21 -15.40 12.28
CA GLN A 370 3.09 -15.34 13.43
C GLN A 370 2.37 -15.83 14.70
N ARG A 371 1.09 -15.48 14.87
CA ARG A 371 0.26 -16.00 15.96
C ARG A 371 0.05 -17.51 15.85
N LEU A 372 -0.20 -18.04 14.65
CA LEU A 372 -0.29 -19.50 14.41
C LEU A 372 1.04 -20.21 14.72
N ASP A 373 2.17 -19.65 14.29
CA ASP A 373 3.50 -20.19 14.55
C ASP A 373 3.86 -20.12 16.06
N GLN A 374 3.41 -19.06 16.77
CA GLN A 374 3.54 -18.95 18.23
C GLN A 374 2.61 -19.91 18.99
N ALA A 375 1.43 -20.22 18.43
CA ALA A 375 0.46 -21.13 19.04
C ALA A 375 0.89 -22.61 18.98
N VAL A 376 1.83 -22.99 18.10
CA VAL A 376 2.30 -24.38 17.95
C VAL A 376 3.83 -24.42 17.88
N SER A 377 4.52 -24.07 18.96
CA SER A 377 5.98 -24.12 19.04
C SER A 377 6.44 -25.42 19.71
N ARG A 378 7.27 -26.21 18.99
CA ARG A 378 7.94 -27.42 19.49
C ARG A 378 9.43 -27.13 19.76
N ASP A 379 9.99 -27.76 20.80
CA ASP A 379 11.41 -27.78 21.09
C ASP A 379 12.17 -28.48 19.95
N THR A 380 13.18 -27.81 19.38
CA THR A 380 13.87 -28.30 18.18
C THR A 380 14.72 -29.53 18.42
N LEU A 381 15.14 -29.77 19.67
CA LEU A 381 15.92 -30.95 20.04
C LEU A 381 15.00 -32.16 20.24
N THR A 382 14.02 -32.02 21.14
CA THR A 382 13.21 -33.17 21.60
C THR A 382 11.94 -33.39 20.77
N GLY A 383 11.52 -32.41 19.98
CA GLY A 383 10.25 -32.44 19.24
C GLY A 383 8.99 -32.32 20.11
N LEU A 384 9.14 -32.19 21.44
CA LEU A 384 8.05 -31.95 22.39
C LEU A 384 7.57 -30.49 22.31
N LEU A 385 6.49 -30.12 22.99
CA LEU A 385 6.08 -28.71 23.03
C LEU A 385 7.11 -27.83 23.75
N SER A 386 7.18 -26.58 23.34
CA SER A 386 7.84 -25.54 24.12
C SER A 386 7.05 -25.24 25.40
N PHE A 387 7.73 -24.72 26.43
CA PHE A 387 7.07 -24.33 27.67
C PHE A 387 5.91 -23.34 27.47
N ASN A 388 6.07 -22.36 26.56
CA ASN A 388 5.02 -21.37 26.30
C ASN A 388 3.74 -22.02 25.75
N SER A 389 3.88 -22.91 24.75
CA SER A 389 2.72 -23.63 24.20
C SER A 389 2.07 -24.54 25.24
N PHE A 390 2.88 -25.19 26.08
CA PHE A 390 2.40 -26.03 27.17
C PHE A 390 1.62 -25.25 28.23
N SER A 391 2.12 -24.08 28.63
CA SER A 391 1.50 -23.22 29.65
C SER A 391 0.12 -22.72 29.20
N SER A 392 -0.01 -22.33 27.93
CA SER A 392 -1.30 -21.93 27.35
C SER A 392 -2.30 -23.08 27.35
N MET A 393 -1.91 -24.27 26.86
CA MET A 393 -2.77 -25.45 26.87
C MET A 393 -3.15 -25.89 28.29
N ALA A 394 -2.22 -25.80 29.24
CA ALA A 394 -2.49 -26.12 30.64
C ALA A 394 -3.54 -25.18 31.26
N SER A 395 -3.52 -23.90 30.90
CA SER A 395 -4.51 -22.92 31.34
C SER A 395 -5.90 -23.25 30.80
N GLU A 396 -6.03 -23.52 29.51
CA GLU A 396 -7.29 -23.91 28.86
C GLU A 396 -7.86 -25.21 29.45
N ILE A 397 -7.02 -26.21 29.69
CA ILE A 397 -7.44 -27.50 30.25
C ILE A 397 -7.88 -27.36 31.72
N CYS A 398 -7.19 -26.55 32.52
CA CYS A 398 -7.62 -26.29 33.90
C CYS A 398 -8.95 -25.54 33.96
N GLU A 399 -9.22 -24.62 33.03
CA GLU A 399 -10.52 -23.96 32.90
C GLU A 399 -11.61 -24.96 32.52
N SER A 400 -11.38 -25.77 31.48
CA SER A 400 -12.31 -26.83 31.06
C SER A 400 -12.57 -27.87 32.15
N SER A 401 -11.54 -28.24 32.91
CA SER A 401 -11.61 -29.11 34.09
C SER A 401 -12.53 -28.53 35.17
N ARG A 402 -12.44 -27.22 35.42
CA ARG A 402 -13.29 -26.54 36.39
C ARG A 402 -14.77 -26.56 35.97
N GLU A 403 -15.04 -26.41 34.68
CA GLU A 403 -16.40 -26.43 34.12
C GLU A 403 -17.00 -27.85 34.08
N SER A 404 -16.20 -28.83 33.67
CA SER A 404 -16.66 -30.20 33.39
C SER A 404 -16.45 -31.17 34.55
N GLY A 405 -15.74 -30.76 35.60
CA GLY A 405 -15.55 -31.53 36.84
C GLY A 405 -14.57 -32.70 36.76
N PHE A 406 -13.70 -32.78 35.73
CA PHE A 406 -12.64 -33.79 35.66
C PHE A 406 -11.35 -33.28 36.31
N THR A 407 -10.49 -34.19 36.81
CA THR A 407 -9.21 -33.81 37.43
C THR A 407 -8.08 -33.70 36.41
N VAL A 408 -7.05 -32.90 36.70
CA VAL A 408 -5.88 -32.74 35.83
C VAL A 408 -4.62 -32.97 36.64
N GLY A 409 -3.80 -33.93 36.21
CA GLY A 409 -2.51 -34.20 36.83
C GLY A 409 -1.38 -33.46 36.12
N LEU A 410 -0.44 -32.92 36.88
CA LEU A 410 0.81 -32.34 36.36
C LEU A 410 1.99 -33.12 36.93
N ILE A 411 2.88 -33.53 36.05
CA ILE A 411 4.19 -34.12 36.37
C ILE A 411 5.27 -33.15 35.89
N ILE A 412 6.20 -32.79 36.76
CA ILE A 412 7.46 -32.13 36.38
C ILE A 412 8.60 -33.09 36.69
N LEU A 413 9.46 -33.32 35.71
CA LEU A 413 10.58 -34.25 35.75
C LEU A 413 11.88 -33.49 35.47
N ASP A 414 12.92 -33.76 36.25
CA ASP A 414 14.26 -33.19 36.04
C ASP A 414 15.33 -34.29 36.06
N ILE A 415 16.32 -34.17 35.17
CA ILE A 415 17.44 -35.12 35.13
C ILE A 415 18.45 -34.80 36.24
N ASP A 416 18.67 -35.75 37.15
CA ASP A 416 19.58 -35.57 38.26
C ASP A 416 21.02 -35.37 37.79
N ARG A 417 21.65 -34.28 38.26
CA ARG A 417 23.06 -33.96 38.01
C ARG A 417 23.43 -33.89 36.52
N PHE A 418 22.52 -33.47 35.63
CA PHE A 418 22.75 -33.41 34.19
C PHE A 418 24.00 -32.60 33.79
N LYS A 419 24.30 -31.50 34.47
CA LYS A 419 25.57 -30.74 34.24
C LYS A 419 26.83 -31.58 34.47
N ALA A 420 26.80 -32.56 35.38
CA ALA A 420 27.92 -33.48 35.58
C ALA A 420 28.00 -34.52 34.46
N PHE A 421 26.85 -34.95 33.95
CA PHE A 421 26.74 -35.80 32.77
C PHE A 421 27.36 -35.13 31.53
N ASP A 422 26.95 -33.89 31.23
CA ASP A 422 27.51 -33.09 30.14
C ASP A 422 29.02 -32.93 30.24
N ARG A 423 29.54 -32.69 31.45
CA ARG A 423 31.00 -32.57 31.68
C ARG A 423 31.75 -33.88 31.44
N HIS A 424 31.10 -35.03 31.67
CA HIS A 424 31.74 -36.33 31.53
C HIS A 424 31.64 -36.88 30.11
N TYR A 425 30.48 -36.78 29.47
CA TYR A 425 30.21 -37.39 28.16
C TYR A 425 30.25 -36.42 26.98
N GLY A 426 30.23 -35.11 27.25
CA GLY A 426 30.19 -34.04 26.25
C GLY A 426 28.76 -33.55 25.99
N ARG A 427 28.63 -32.30 25.50
CA ARG A 427 27.33 -31.65 25.27
C ARG A 427 26.47 -32.38 24.23
N GLU A 428 27.09 -32.90 23.17
CA GLU A 428 26.39 -33.66 22.14
C GLU A 428 25.76 -34.94 22.71
N ALA A 429 26.48 -35.63 23.60
CA ALA A 429 25.95 -36.79 24.30
C ALA A 429 24.82 -36.40 25.28
N GLY A 430 24.89 -35.22 25.90
CA GLY A 430 23.78 -34.66 26.67
C GLY A 430 22.54 -34.42 25.81
N GLU A 431 22.71 -33.81 24.64
CA GLU A 431 21.63 -33.57 23.67
C GLU A 431 20.96 -34.89 23.23
N MET A 432 21.75 -35.91 22.90
CA MET A 432 21.23 -37.26 22.59
C MET A 432 20.46 -37.89 23.76
N ALA A 433 20.97 -37.76 24.99
CA ALA A 433 20.29 -38.30 26.16
C ALA A 433 18.92 -37.61 26.41
N LEU A 434 18.81 -36.31 26.11
CA LEU A 434 17.56 -35.57 26.17
C LEU A 434 16.56 -36.04 25.09
N GLU A 435 17.02 -36.32 23.87
CA GLU A 435 16.20 -36.90 22.80
C GLU A 435 15.69 -38.30 23.17
N GLU A 436 16.56 -39.16 23.68
CA GLU A 436 16.19 -40.51 24.15
C GLU A 436 15.16 -40.45 25.28
N LEU A 437 15.34 -39.56 26.26
CA LEU A 437 14.38 -39.39 27.35
C LEU A 437 13.03 -38.87 26.85
N ALA A 438 13.03 -37.95 25.88
CA ALA A 438 11.79 -37.45 25.27
C ALA A 438 11.00 -38.58 24.58
N LEU A 439 11.68 -39.46 23.84
CA LEU A 439 11.06 -40.64 23.23
C LEU A 439 10.52 -41.62 24.28
N LEU A 440 11.26 -41.81 25.38
CA LEU A 440 10.83 -42.63 26.50
C LEU A 440 9.56 -42.07 27.15
N ILE A 441 9.48 -40.76 27.33
CA ILE A 441 8.29 -40.07 27.85
C ILE A 441 7.10 -40.30 26.92
N VAL A 442 7.25 -40.00 25.62
CA VAL A 442 6.17 -40.12 24.62
C VAL A 442 5.66 -41.56 24.50
N SER A 443 6.55 -42.56 24.59
CA SER A 443 6.16 -43.98 24.55
C SER A 443 5.46 -44.48 25.82
N SER A 444 5.41 -43.68 26.88
CA SER A 444 4.87 -44.05 28.19
C SER A 444 3.53 -43.40 28.53
N ILE A 445 3.04 -42.51 27.66
CA ILE A 445 1.82 -41.73 27.85
C ILE A 445 0.80 -42.00 26.75
N ARG A 446 -0.43 -41.51 26.93
CA ARG A 446 -1.51 -41.63 25.95
C ARG A 446 -1.47 -40.48 24.94
N THR A 447 -2.22 -40.61 23.86
CA THR A 447 -2.31 -39.61 22.79
C THR A 447 -2.87 -38.26 23.26
N ASP A 448 -3.75 -38.28 24.27
CA ASP A 448 -4.39 -37.06 24.80
C ASP A 448 -3.54 -36.37 25.89
N ASP A 449 -2.41 -36.97 26.29
CA ASP A 449 -1.50 -36.41 27.28
C ASP A 449 -0.58 -35.38 26.61
N ILE A 450 -0.37 -34.23 27.26
CA ILE A 450 0.42 -33.13 26.70
C ILE A 450 1.80 -33.14 27.33
N THR A 451 2.85 -33.04 26.51
CA THR A 451 4.23 -33.03 26.99
C THR A 451 5.08 -31.92 26.41
N ALA A 452 5.97 -31.41 27.24
CA ALA A 452 6.82 -30.29 26.92
C ALA A 452 8.20 -30.44 27.54
N ARG A 453 9.18 -29.81 26.88
CA ARG A 453 10.46 -29.52 27.52
C ARG A 453 10.34 -28.18 28.22
N TYR A 454 10.37 -28.22 29.55
CA TYR A 454 10.17 -27.09 30.45
C TYR A 454 11.44 -26.24 30.60
N GLY A 455 12.61 -26.89 30.62
CA GLY A 455 13.91 -26.27 30.83
C GLY A 455 15.05 -26.98 30.07
N GLY A 456 16.30 -26.70 30.46
CA GLY A 456 17.46 -27.34 29.84
C GLY A 456 17.44 -28.87 29.99
N ASP A 457 17.11 -29.34 31.19
CA ASP A 457 17.10 -30.74 31.64
C ASP A 457 15.77 -31.13 32.31
N GLU A 458 14.73 -30.31 32.09
CA GLU A 458 13.43 -30.41 32.74
C GLU A 458 12.31 -30.65 31.72
N PHE A 459 11.38 -31.53 32.07
CA PHE A 459 10.22 -31.93 31.27
C PHE A 459 8.94 -31.75 32.08
N ALA A 460 7.84 -31.40 31.40
CA ALA A 460 6.52 -31.28 32.01
C ALA A 460 5.50 -32.10 31.23
N LEU A 461 4.60 -32.76 31.96
CA LEU A 461 3.54 -33.60 31.41
C LEU A 461 2.21 -33.23 32.08
N LEU A 462 1.20 -32.91 31.26
CA LEU A 462 -0.15 -32.60 31.69
C LEU A 462 -1.08 -33.75 31.28
N LEU A 463 -1.82 -34.30 32.25
CA LEU A 463 -2.60 -35.52 32.12
C LEU A 463 -4.07 -35.26 32.45
N PRO A 464 -4.91 -34.91 31.45
CA PRO A 464 -6.35 -34.72 31.65
C PRO A 464 -7.03 -36.02 32.12
N GLY A 465 -7.82 -35.94 33.18
CA GLY A 465 -8.52 -37.08 33.76
C GLY A 465 -7.63 -38.05 34.57
N ALA A 466 -6.43 -37.61 34.96
CA ALA A 466 -5.54 -38.39 35.84
C ALA A 466 -5.31 -37.65 37.16
N GLY A 467 -5.77 -38.26 38.25
CA GLY A 467 -5.57 -37.78 39.63
C GLY A 467 -5.18 -38.91 40.58
N GLY A 468 -4.78 -38.55 41.80
CA GLY A 468 -4.44 -39.45 42.89
C GLY A 468 -3.52 -40.59 42.49
N ARG A 469 -3.96 -41.82 42.74
CA ARG A 469 -3.18 -43.05 42.47
C ARG A 469 -2.77 -43.19 41.01
N ARG A 470 -3.62 -42.80 40.06
CA ARG A 470 -3.33 -42.93 38.62
C ARG A 470 -2.19 -42.00 38.19
N LEU A 471 -2.18 -40.77 38.68
CA LEU A 471 -1.09 -39.82 38.44
C LEU A 471 0.24 -40.37 38.98
N HIS A 472 0.20 -40.92 40.20
CA HIS A 472 1.37 -41.50 40.84
C HIS A 472 1.89 -42.75 40.10
N GLU A 473 1.01 -43.64 39.64
CA GLU A 473 1.38 -44.83 38.86
C GLU A 473 2.09 -44.46 37.53
N ILE A 474 1.60 -43.43 36.83
CA ILE A 474 2.24 -42.94 35.60
C ILE A 474 3.63 -42.38 35.90
N ALA A 475 3.75 -41.58 36.94
CA ALA A 475 5.03 -41.01 37.37
C ALA A 475 6.06 -42.08 37.75
N GLU A 476 5.64 -43.10 38.52
CA GLU A 476 6.46 -44.25 38.90
C GLU A 476 6.94 -45.05 37.68
N ILE A 477 6.08 -45.24 36.67
CA ILE A 477 6.45 -45.91 35.42
C ILE A 477 7.53 -45.09 34.69
N LEU A 478 7.35 -43.78 34.56
CA LEU A 478 8.31 -42.89 33.90
C LEU A 478 9.66 -42.89 34.63
N TRP A 479 9.63 -42.72 35.95
CA TRP A 479 10.82 -42.75 36.80
C TRP A 479 11.58 -44.08 36.66
N ARG A 480 10.89 -45.22 36.77
CA ARG A 480 11.50 -46.55 36.67
C ARG A 480 12.08 -46.81 35.29
N LYS A 481 11.32 -46.48 34.23
CA LYS A 481 11.82 -46.61 32.85
C LYS A 481 13.06 -45.77 32.62
N ALA A 482 13.08 -44.51 33.05
CA ALA A 482 14.26 -43.66 32.93
C ALA A 482 15.48 -44.26 33.65
N ARG A 483 15.28 -44.78 34.86
CA ARG A 483 16.33 -45.41 35.67
C ARG A 483 16.89 -46.71 35.09
N GLU A 484 16.03 -47.52 34.47
CA GLU A 484 16.39 -48.80 33.86
C GLU A 484 16.92 -48.65 32.43
N HIS A 485 16.64 -47.54 31.76
CA HIS A 485 17.09 -47.26 30.41
C HIS A 485 18.61 -47.08 30.34
N THR A 486 19.22 -47.66 29.30
CA THR A 486 20.65 -47.49 29.03
C THR A 486 20.81 -46.48 27.90
N PHE A 487 21.21 -45.28 28.26
CA PHE A 487 21.38 -44.15 27.34
C PHE A 487 22.68 -44.28 26.53
N LEU A 488 22.71 -43.67 25.34
CA LEU A 488 23.86 -43.59 24.44
C LEU A 488 24.33 -44.93 23.86
N ARG A 489 23.43 -45.92 23.84
CA ARG A 489 23.76 -47.27 23.37
C ARG A 489 24.20 -47.28 21.90
N ASP A 490 23.55 -46.48 21.07
CA ASP A 490 23.82 -46.41 19.63
C ASP A 490 25.16 -45.72 19.32
N GLU A 491 25.70 -44.95 20.27
CA GLU A 491 27.04 -44.35 20.25
C GLU A 491 28.14 -45.29 20.79
N GLY A 492 27.81 -46.57 21.05
CA GLY A 492 28.73 -47.54 21.63
C GLY A 492 29.10 -47.25 23.09
N ARG A 493 28.30 -46.43 23.79
CA ARG A 493 28.46 -46.09 25.20
C ARG A 493 27.31 -46.68 26.03
N SER A 494 27.48 -46.73 27.34
CA SER A 494 26.42 -47.14 28.26
C SER A 494 26.37 -46.16 29.42
N ALA A 495 25.40 -45.26 29.38
CA ALA A 495 25.14 -44.27 30.41
C ALA A 495 23.87 -44.64 31.20
N ARG A 496 23.87 -44.30 32.50
CA ARG A 496 22.66 -44.33 33.32
C ARG A 496 22.38 -42.93 33.84
N LEU A 497 21.12 -42.54 33.76
CA LEU A 497 20.61 -41.29 34.31
C LEU A 497 19.52 -41.64 35.33
N THR A 498 19.40 -40.80 36.34
CA THR A 498 18.26 -40.83 37.25
C THR A 498 17.49 -39.53 37.11
N VAL A 499 16.22 -39.56 37.48
CA VAL A 499 15.32 -38.42 37.36
C VAL A 499 14.61 -38.19 38.69
N SER A 500 14.44 -36.93 39.06
CA SER A 500 13.57 -36.51 40.15
C SER A 500 12.23 -36.09 39.58
N VAL A 501 11.13 -36.46 40.24
CA VAL A 501 9.77 -36.23 39.72
C VAL A 501 8.89 -35.57 40.79
N GLY A 502 8.26 -34.45 40.43
CA GLY A 502 7.27 -33.74 41.25
C GLY A 502 5.86 -33.83 40.66
N LEU A 503 4.87 -34.13 41.51
CA LEU A 503 3.46 -34.30 41.12
C LEU A 503 2.56 -33.26 41.76
N ALA A 504 1.56 -32.79 41.03
CA ALA A 504 0.45 -32.03 41.59
C ALA A 504 -0.85 -32.30 40.83
N GLU A 505 -1.97 -32.08 41.48
CA GLU A 505 -3.31 -32.30 40.94
C GLU A 505 -4.17 -31.04 41.00
N PHE A 506 -4.91 -30.76 39.93
CA PHE A 506 -5.93 -29.73 39.88
C PHE A 506 -7.33 -30.37 39.93
N PRO A 507 -8.27 -29.83 40.72
CA PRO A 507 -8.16 -28.61 41.54
C PRO A 507 -7.64 -28.83 42.99
N GLN A 508 -7.18 -30.03 43.35
CA GLN A 508 -6.85 -30.39 44.74
C GLN A 508 -5.69 -29.56 45.34
N ASP A 509 -4.61 -29.37 44.58
CA ASP A 509 -3.38 -28.72 45.03
C ASP A 509 -3.28 -27.25 44.60
N ALA A 510 -4.20 -26.78 43.73
CA ALA A 510 -4.16 -25.43 43.17
C ALA A 510 -5.51 -24.93 42.63
N GLY A 511 -5.70 -23.62 42.70
CA GLY A 511 -6.89 -22.93 42.17
C GLY A 511 -6.79 -22.50 40.70
N ASP A 512 -5.61 -22.53 40.09
CA ASP A 512 -5.36 -22.15 38.69
C ASP A 512 -4.14 -22.93 38.13
N ALA A 513 -3.91 -22.86 36.81
CA ALA A 513 -2.79 -23.53 36.17
C ALA A 513 -1.43 -23.07 36.73
N ALA A 514 -1.26 -21.76 36.96
CA ALA A 514 -0.04 -21.22 37.54
C ALA A 514 0.24 -21.77 38.95
N GLY A 515 -0.80 -21.95 39.78
CA GLY A 515 -0.72 -22.59 41.07
C GLY A 515 -0.36 -24.07 40.98
N LEU A 516 -0.88 -24.77 39.97
CA LEU A 516 -0.60 -26.19 39.73
C LEU A 516 0.90 -26.40 39.44
N PHE A 517 1.49 -25.58 38.57
CA PHE A 517 2.94 -25.58 38.33
C PHE A 517 3.73 -25.32 39.60
N ARG A 518 3.36 -24.31 40.39
CA ARG A 518 4.05 -24.01 41.65
C ARG A 518 3.96 -25.18 42.64
N ALA A 519 2.86 -25.92 42.67
CA ALA A 519 2.71 -27.09 43.52
C ALA A 519 3.60 -28.26 43.08
N ALA A 520 3.61 -28.58 41.78
CA ALA A 520 4.45 -29.64 41.24
C ALA A 520 5.94 -29.32 41.39
N GLN A 521 6.34 -28.06 41.17
CA GLN A 521 7.72 -27.62 41.36
C GLN A 521 8.18 -27.77 42.81
N ARG A 522 7.34 -27.40 43.80
CA ARG A 522 7.66 -27.62 45.21
C ARG A 522 7.83 -29.09 45.55
N ALA A 523 7.07 -29.98 44.91
CA ALA A 523 7.24 -31.43 45.09
C ALA A 523 8.57 -31.91 44.47
N LEU A 524 8.93 -31.43 43.28
CA LEU A 524 10.21 -31.72 42.64
C LEU A 524 11.41 -31.24 43.49
N ASP A 525 11.31 -30.04 44.07
CA ASP A 525 12.36 -29.50 44.94
C ASP A 525 12.54 -30.38 46.20
N LYS A 526 11.46 -30.95 46.75
CA LYS A 526 11.54 -31.93 47.85
C LYS A 526 12.24 -33.22 47.41
N ALA A 527 11.93 -33.74 46.21
CA ALA A 527 12.58 -34.94 45.66
C ALA A 527 14.10 -34.71 45.53
N LYS A 528 14.50 -33.57 44.98
CA LYS A 528 15.91 -33.17 44.87
C LYS A 528 16.58 -33.02 46.24
N ALA A 529 15.89 -32.44 47.22
CA ALA A 529 16.41 -32.30 48.58
C ALA A 529 16.56 -33.64 49.32
N ALA A 530 15.77 -34.66 48.99
CA ALA A 530 15.84 -36.00 49.55
C ALA A 530 16.99 -36.87 48.96
N GLY A 531 17.73 -36.35 47.99
CA GLY A 531 18.86 -37.03 47.35
C GLY A 531 18.66 -37.32 45.86
N GLY A 532 17.51 -36.98 45.30
CA GLY A 532 17.12 -37.27 43.92
C GLY A 532 16.68 -38.72 43.71
N ASP A 533 16.51 -39.13 42.44
CA ASP A 533 16.07 -40.48 42.05
C ASP A 533 14.78 -40.95 42.77
N CYS A 534 13.79 -40.06 42.90
CA CYS A 534 12.52 -40.38 43.55
C CYS A 534 11.33 -39.56 43.00
N VAL A 535 10.12 -39.99 43.37
CA VAL A 535 8.86 -39.34 43.02
C VAL A 535 8.24 -38.74 44.28
N GLU A 536 7.91 -37.45 44.24
CA GLU A 536 7.27 -36.72 45.34
C GLU A 536 5.97 -36.06 44.88
N SER A 537 5.00 -35.94 45.79
CA SER A 537 3.70 -35.29 45.53
C SER A 537 3.54 -34.00 46.33
N ALA A 538 2.78 -33.06 45.77
CA ALA A 538 2.40 -31.83 46.45
C ALA A 538 1.50 -32.11 47.65
N ALA A 539 0.61 -33.12 47.55
CA ALA A 539 -0.20 -33.63 48.64
C ALA A 539 0.56 -34.67 49.47
N VAL A 540 0.37 -34.67 50.79
CA VAL A 540 0.82 -35.78 51.65
C VAL A 540 -0.06 -36.98 51.33
N LEU A 541 0.50 -38.01 50.70
CA LEU A 541 -0.16 -39.31 50.54
C LEU A 541 -0.49 -39.84 51.95
N ILE A 542 -1.77 -39.80 52.33
CA ILE A 542 -2.26 -40.59 53.46
C ILE A 542 -2.33 -42.02 52.93
N GLY A 543 -1.38 -42.84 53.37
CA GLY A 543 -1.19 -44.23 52.94
C GLY A 543 -2.31 -45.19 53.30
#